data_AF-A0AAX0QX90-F1
#
_entry.id   AF-A0AAX0QX90-F1
#
_cell.length_a   1.000
_cell.length_b   1.000
_cell.length_c   1.000
_cell.angle_alpha   90.00
_cell.angle_beta   90.00
_cell.angle_gamma   90.00
#
_symmetry.space_group_name_H-M   'P 1'
#
loop_
_entity.id
_entity.type
_entity.pdbx_description
1 polymer ?
#
loop_
_entity_poly.entity_id
_entity_poly.type
_entity_poly.pdbx_seq_one_letter_code
_entity_poly.pdbx_strand_id
1 'polypeptide(L)'
;MKKTLVAGFAVAALSTGIFAVSNEANAQVTSQNGIILHDDSKLLEHELQYVDVLVNPNANPQTKERLQTYFKNLGLNSVSEIIQKAKQDGLDTSKYDHLI
;
A
#
# COMPACT_ATOMS: atom_id res chain seq x y z
N MET A 1 36.55 29.14 -21.66
CA MET A 1 35.88 28.03 -20.94
C MET A 1 34.89 28.62 -19.94
N LYS A 2 33.59 28.59 -20.24
CA LYS A 2 32.53 28.99 -19.30
C LYS A 2 31.65 27.76 -19.08
N LYS A 3 31.80 27.12 -17.92
CA LYS A 3 30.91 26.06 -17.44
C LYS A 3 29.89 26.73 -16.53
N THR A 4 28.67 26.89 -16.99
CA THR A 4 27.55 27.25 -16.10
C THR A 4 26.44 26.25 -16.32
N LEU A 5 26.19 25.50 -15.26
CA LEU A 5 25.29 24.37 -15.11
C LEU A 5 23.91 24.62 -15.75
N VAL A 6 23.53 23.75 -16.68
CA VAL A 6 22.13 23.51 -17.05
C VAL A 6 21.51 22.65 -15.95
N ALA A 7 21.13 23.28 -14.83
CA ALA A 7 20.38 22.65 -13.74
C ALA A 7 18.89 23.05 -13.76
N GLY A 8 18.36 23.35 -14.95
CA GLY A 8 17.01 23.91 -15.14
C GLY A 8 15.92 22.91 -15.53
N PHE A 9 16.23 21.63 -15.79
CA PHE A 9 15.27 20.71 -16.43
C PHE A 9 14.79 19.52 -15.58
N ALA A 10 15.26 19.36 -14.34
CA ALA A 10 14.88 18.19 -13.52
C ALA A 10 13.62 18.38 -12.66
N VAL A 11 13.09 19.61 -12.51
CA VAL A 11 11.96 19.87 -11.60
C VAL A 11 10.59 19.66 -12.28
N ALA A 12 10.53 19.66 -13.62
CA ALA A 12 9.27 19.56 -14.35
C ALA A 12 8.67 18.14 -14.43
N ALA A 13 9.42 17.09 -14.06
CA ALA A 13 8.93 15.71 -14.12
C ALA A 13 8.11 15.28 -12.88
N LEU A 14 8.06 16.08 -11.82
CA LEU A 14 7.29 15.75 -10.61
C LEU A 14 5.92 16.45 -10.54
N SER A 15 5.55 17.29 -11.51
CA SER A 15 4.33 18.11 -11.48
C SER A 15 3.25 17.73 -12.49
N THR A 16 3.43 16.68 -13.29
CA THR A 16 2.37 16.21 -14.20
C THR A 16 1.47 15.22 -13.45
N GLY A 17 0.50 15.77 -12.72
CA GLY A 17 -0.70 15.02 -12.33
C GLY A 17 -1.42 14.55 -13.58
N ILE A 18 -1.31 13.25 -13.87
CA ILE A 18 -2.08 12.61 -14.93
C ILE A 18 -3.45 12.26 -14.34
N PHE A 19 -4.48 12.78 -15.00
CA PHE A 19 -5.88 12.51 -14.73
C PHE A 19 -6.20 11.03 -14.99
N ALA A 20 -6.74 10.35 -13.98
CA ALA A 20 -7.61 9.19 -14.16
C ALA A 20 -8.80 9.36 -13.21
N VAL A 21 -9.98 9.58 -13.78
CA VAL A 21 -11.25 9.38 -13.08
C VAL A 21 -11.56 7.89 -13.15
N SER A 22 -10.86 7.13 -12.33
CA SER A 22 -11.37 5.88 -11.78
C SER A 22 -11.70 6.16 -10.32
N ASN A 23 -12.67 5.45 -9.75
CA ASN A 23 -12.95 5.46 -8.31
C ASN A 23 -11.80 4.73 -7.59
N GLU A 24 -10.57 5.18 -7.80
CA GLU A 24 -9.37 4.72 -7.12
C GLU A 24 -9.44 5.32 -5.72
N ALA A 25 -9.25 4.50 -4.69
CA ALA A 25 -8.87 5.03 -3.39
C ALA A 25 -7.60 5.85 -3.61
N ASN A 26 -7.71 7.18 -3.61
CA ASN A 26 -6.61 8.08 -3.89
C ASN A 26 -5.60 7.95 -2.74
N ALA A 27 -4.63 7.06 -2.89
CA ALA A 27 -3.59 6.85 -1.90
C ALA A 27 -2.74 8.13 -1.82
N GLN A 28 -2.88 8.86 -0.71
CA GLN A 28 -2.25 10.16 -0.53
C GLN A 28 -1.00 10.03 0.35
N VAL A 29 0.06 10.75 -0.03
CA VAL A 29 1.24 10.96 0.82
C VAL A 29 1.10 12.30 1.53
N THR A 30 1.09 12.28 2.86
CA THR A 30 1.07 13.48 3.70
C THR A 30 2.49 13.77 4.20
N SER A 31 2.97 14.98 3.97
CA SER A 31 4.31 15.40 4.40
C SER A 31 4.30 16.79 5.05
N GLN A 32 5.21 17.01 6.00
CA GLN A 32 5.48 18.32 6.60
C GLN A 32 6.99 18.53 6.67
N ASN A 33 7.46 19.71 6.26
CA ASN A 33 8.88 20.10 6.32
C ASN A 33 9.85 19.09 5.64
N GLY A 34 9.39 18.42 4.58
CA GLY A 34 10.18 17.42 3.85
C GLY A 34 10.19 16.03 4.49
N ILE A 35 9.50 15.83 5.61
CA ILE A 35 9.33 14.54 6.28
C ILE A 35 7.96 13.97 5.89
N ILE A 36 7.94 12.74 5.38
CA ILE A 36 6.70 12.01 5.11
C ILE A 36 6.13 11.55 6.46
N LEU A 37 4.92 12.02 6.77
CA LEU A 37 4.21 11.68 8.01
C LEU A 37 3.29 10.48 7.82
N HIS A 38 2.70 10.36 6.64
CA HIS A 38 1.78 9.26 6.31
C HIS A 38 1.80 8.97 4.82
N ASP A 39 1.59 7.70 4.48
CA ASP A 39 1.51 7.20 3.12
C ASP A 39 0.39 6.16 3.08
N ASP A 40 -0.78 6.57 2.58
CA ASP A 40 -1.99 5.72 2.52
C ASP A 40 -1.81 4.53 1.56
N SER A 41 -0.75 4.50 0.75
CA SER A 41 -0.48 3.36 -0.14
C SER A 41 0.14 2.17 0.59
N LYS A 42 0.62 2.37 1.82
CA LYS A 42 1.29 1.34 2.62
C LYS A 42 0.31 0.61 3.52
N LEU A 43 0.45 -0.70 3.57
CA LEU A 43 -0.27 -1.54 4.50
C LEU A 43 0.17 -1.23 5.94
N LEU A 44 -0.80 -1.14 6.85
CA LEU A 44 -0.53 -0.92 8.26
C LEU A 44 -0.28 -2.25 8.97
N GLU A 45 0.59 -2.25 9.98
CA GLU A 45 1.00 -3.46 10.68
C GLU A 45 -0.18 -4.24 11.30
N HIS A 46 -1.17 -3.53 11.84
CA HIS A 46 -2.35 -4.16 12.43
C HIS A 46 -3.26 -4.81 11.39
N GLU A 47 -3.22 -4.37 10.13
CA GLU A 47 -4.03 -4.95 9.05
C GLU A 47 -3.47 -6.30 8.60
N LEU A 48 -2.16 -6.49 8.69
CA LEU A 48 -1.55 -7.79 8.46
C LEU A 48 -2.07 -8.85 9.45
N GLN A 49 -2.47 -8.45 10.66
CA GLN A 49 -3.08 -9.37 11.63
C GLN A 49 -4.48 -9.84 11.20
N TYR A 50 -5.16 -9.13 10.29
CA TYR A 50 -6.44 -9.60 9.74
C TYR A 50 -6.29 -10.88 8.92
N VAL A 51 -5.09 -11.18 8.41
CA VAL A 51 -4.78 -12.46 7.76
C VAL A 51 -5.07 -13.63 8.69
N ASP A 52 -4.82 -13.51 10.00
CA ASP A 52 -5.14 -14.54 10.99
C ASP A 52 -6.62 -14.91 10.97
N VAL A 53 -7.50 -13.92 10.80
CA VAL A 53 -8.95 -14.14 10.72
C VAL A 53 -9.33 -14.78 9.39
N LEU A 54 -8.69 -14.38 8.29
CA LEU A 54 -8.95 -14.92 6.96
C LEU A 54 -8.59 -16.42 6.87
N VAL A 55 -7.46 -16.81 7.44
CA VAL A 55 -6.96 -18.20 7.38
C VAL A 55 -7.55 -19.11 8.46
N ASN A 56 -8.11 -18.55 9.53
CA ASN A 56 -8.74 -19.34 10.58
C ASN A 56 -10.06 -19.98 10.07
N PRO A 57 -10.18 -21.33 10.05
CA PRO A 57 -11.39 -22.01 9.58
C PRO A 57 -12.61 -21.74 10.47
N ASN A 58 -12.38 -21.42 11.75
CA ASN A 58 -13.43 -21.21 12.75
C ASN A 58 -13.76 -19.72 12.98
N ALA A 59 -13.19 -18.81 12.17
CA ALA A 59 -13.51 -17.40 12.25
C ALA A 59 -15.00 -17.16 11.91
N ASN A 60 -15.57 -16.12 12.52
CA ASN A 60 -16.94 -15.71 12.20
C ASN A 60 -17.07 -15.43 10.69
N PRO A 61 -18.04 -16.07 9.98
CA PRO A 61 -18.17 -15.94 8.54
C PRO A 61 -18.41 -14.50 8.07
N GLN A 62 -19.22 -13.73 8.81
CA GLN A 62 -19.53 -12.34 8.48
C GLN A 62 -18.29 -11.45 8.65
N THR A 63 -17.48 -11.68 9.68
CA THR A 63 -16.21 -10.96 9.85
C THR A 63 -15.24 -11.28 8.72
N LYS A 64 -15.14 -12.56 8.32
CA LYS A 64 -14.27 -12.98 7.21
C LYS A 64 -14.68 -12.31 5.89
N GLU A 65 -15.97 -12.29 5.57
CA GLU A 65 -16.50 -11.64 4.36
C GLU A 65 -16.22 -10.13 4.34
N ARG A 66 -16.37 -9.46 5.48
CA ARG A 66 -16.05 -8.02 5.62
C ARG A 66 -14.58 -7.74 5.38
N LEU A 67 -13.69 -8.55 5.94
CA LEU A 67 -12.24 -8.42 5.74
C LEU A 67 -11.84 -8.71 4.29
N GLN A 68 -12.45 -9.72 3.64
CA GLN A 68 -12.23 -9.98 2.22
C GLN A 68 -12.66 -8.79 1.36
N THR A 69 -13.81 -8.19 1.66
CA THR A 69 -14.30 -7.01 0.95
C THR A 69 -13.39 -5.80 1.19
N TYR A 70 -12.91 -5.63 2.42
CA TYR A 70 -11.95 -4.58 2.79
C TYR A 70 -10.69 -4.65 1.92
N PHE A 71 -10.01 -5.81 1.89
CA PHE A 71 -8.81 -5.98 1.08
C PHE A 71 -9.08 -5.91 -0.42
N LYS A 72 -10.23 -6.41 -0.89
CA LYS A 72 -10.63 -6.29 -2.29
C LYS A 72 -10.77 -4.83 -2.74
N ASN A 73 -11.28 -3.96 -1.87
CA ASN A 73 -11.38 -2.52 -2.14
C ASN A 73 -10.00 -1.83 -2.21
N LEU A 74 -8.97 -2.43 -1.60
CA LEU A 74 -7.57 -2.01 -1.72
C LEU A 74 -6.86 -2.65 -2.92
N GLY A 75 -7.56 -3.45 -3.73
CA GLY A 75 -6.99 -4.17 -4.87
C GLY A 75 -6.30 -5.49 -4.52
N LEU A 76 -6.40 -5.96 -3.28
CA LEU A 76 -5.80 -7.20 -2.78
C LEU A 76 -6.88 -8.29 -2.69
N ASN A 77 -6.89 -9.19 -3.67
CA ASN A 77 -7.96 -10.17 -3.88
C ASN A 77 -7.70 -11.52 -3.20
N SER A 78 -6.47 -11.79 -2.77
CA SER A 78 -6.09 -13.05 -2.15
C SER A 78 -5.21 -12.85 -0.91
N VAL A 79 -5.18 -13.87 -0.03
CA VAL A 79 -4.31 -13.86 1.16
C VAL A 79 -2.83 -13.75 0.76
N SER A 80 -2.40 -14.44 -0.30
CA SER A 80 -1.03 -14.34 -0.82
C SER A 80 -0.71 -12.92 -1.28
N GLU A 81 -1.62 -12.25 -2.00
CA GLU A 81 -1.44 -10.84 -2.41
C GLU A 81 -1.30 -9.89 -1.21
N ILE A 82 -2.10 -10.08 -0.16
CA ILE A 82 -2.01 -9.29 1.07
C ILE A 82 -0.62 -9.46 1.71
N ILE A 83 -0.15 -10.71 1.84
CA ILE A 83 1.16 -11.00 2.45
C ILE A 83 2.30 -10.44 1.57
N GLN A 84 2.21 -10.58 0.25
CA GLN A 84 3.20 -10.01 -0.68
C GLN A 84 3.27 -8.49 -0.57
N LYS A 85 2.12 -7.80 -0.50
CA LYS A 85 2.08 -6.34 -0.30
C LYS A 85 2.69 -5.94 1.05
N ALA A 86 2.35 -6.66 2.12
CA ALA A 86 2.93 -6.44 3.45
C ALA A 86 4.47 -6.54 3.42
N LYS A 87 5.01 -7.56 2.74
CA LYS A 87 6.44 -7.76 2.57
C LYS A 87 7.09 -6.64 1.74
N GLN A 88 6.43 -6.20 0.67
CA GLN A 88 6.89 -5.06 -0.15
C GLN A 88 6.93 -3.75 0.66
N ASP A 89 5.98 -3.57 1.57
CA ASP A 89 5.91 -2.39 2.45
C ASP A 89 6.87 -2.45 3.64
N GLY A 90 7.60 -3.57 3.79
CA GLY A 90 8.62 -3.76 4.82
C GLY A 90 8.10 -4.30 6.14
N LEU A 91 6.89 -4.86 6.18
CA LEU A 91 6.36 -5.54 7.36
C LEU A 91 6.93 -6.95 7.49
N ASP A 92 7.04 -7.45 8.73
CA ASP A 92 7.45 -8.83 8.99
C ASP A 92 6.33 -9.82 8.65
N THR A 93 6.55 -10.64 7.63
CA THR A 93 5.61 -11.67 7.18
C THR A 93 6.01 -13.08 7.57
N SER A 94 7.05 -13.27 8.39
CA SER A 94 7.63 -14.59 8.69
C SER A 94 6.59 -15.61 9.18
N LYS A 95 5.57 -15.15 9.91
CA LYS A 95 4.44 -15.97 10.37
C LYS A 95 3.64 -16.63 9.23
N TYR A 96 3.59 -15.98 8.07
CA TYR A 96 2.72 -16.33 6.95
C TYR A 96 3.46 -16.90 5.73
N ASP A 97 4.78 -17.09 5.81
CA ASP A 97 5.58 -17.57 4.67
C ASP A 97 5.10 -18.91 4.09
N HIS A 98 4.43 -19.74 4.89
CA HIS A 98 3.83 -21.01 4.46
C HIS A 98 2.55 -20.86 3.60
N LEU A 99 2.04 -19.64 3.46
CA LEU A 99 0.82 -19.30 2.70
C LEU A 99 1.12 -18.61 1.37
N ILE A 100 2.39 -18.33 1.07
CA ILE A 100 2.85 -17.67 -0.16
C ILE A 100 3.28 -18.70 -1.19
#